data_AF-A0A7Z6XZM7-F1
#
_entry.id   AF-A0A7Z6XZM7-F1
#
_cell.length_a   1.000
_cell.length_b   1.000
_cell.length_c   1.000
_cell.angle_alpha   90.00
_cell.angle_beta   90.00
_cell.angle_gamma   90.00
#
_symmetry.space_group_name_H-M   'P 1'
#
loop_
_entity.id
_entity.type
_entity.pdbx_description
1 polymer ?
#
loop_
_entity_poly.entity_id
_entity_poly.type
_entity_poly.pdbx_seq_one_letter_code
_entity_poly.pdbx_strand_id
1 'polypeptide(L)' 'MGIKFTVLAQDPAEQYSLPPSEALPVTYIIDDKGKMREQLLGEQSAATVIQKLKTLRGEG' A
#
# COMPACT_ATOMS: atom_id res chain seq x y z
N MET A 1 15.85 6.45 13.90
CA MET A 1 14.80 5.50 13.49
C MET A 1 15.11 4.70 12.22
N GLY A 2 16.19 4.96 11.45
CA GLY A 2 16.61 4.05 10.36
C GLY A 2 15.62 3.86 9.20
N ILE A 3 14.51 4.61 9.19
CA ILE A 3 13.47 4.58 8.17
C ILE A 3 14.03 5.22 6.89
N LYS A 4 14.03 4.46 5.79
CA LYS A 4 14.55 4.89 4.49
C LYS A 4 13.46 5.39 3.53
N PHE A 5 12.22 5.42 3.98
CA PHE A 5 11.06 5.82 3.20
C PHE A 5 10.38 7.04 3.83
N THR A 6 9.65 7.79 3.02
CA THR A 6 8.91 8.96 3.47
C THR A 6 7.77 8.54 4.40
N VAL A 7 7.72 9.15 5.58
CA VAL A 7 6.55 9.11 6.47
C VAL A 7 5.78 10.40 6.26
N LEU A 8 4.51 10.28 5.90
CA LEU A 8 3.65 11.43 5.69
C LEU A 8 3.10 11.91 7.04
N ALA A 9 3.12 13.23 7.25
CA ALA A 9 2.54 13.85 8.45
C ALA A 9 1.02 14.05 8.34
N GLN A 10 0.48 14.02 7.11
CA GLN A 10 -0.95 14.08 6.83
C GLN A 10 -1.41 12.74 6.26
N ASP A 11 -2.63 12.34 6.60
CA ASP A 11 -3.26 11.16 6.03
C ASP A 11 -3.55 11.37 4.54
N PRO A 12 -2.96 10.57 3.63
CA PRO A 12 -3.18 10.71 2.20
C PRO A 12 -4.48 10.04 1.72
N ALA A 13 -5.30 9.45 2.60
CA ALA A 13 -6.48 8.68 2.21
C ALA A 13 -7.44 9.47 1.31
N GLU A 14 -7.71 10.73 1.62
CA GLU A 14 -8.58 11.58 0.80
C GLU A 14 -7.98 11.83 -0.59
N GLN A 15 -6.67 12.13 -0.67
CA GLN A 15 -5.97 12.40 -1.92
C GLN A 15 -6.04 11.22 -2.90
N TYR A 16 -5.94 9.99 -2.39
CA TYR A 16 -5.98 8.78 -3.22
C TYR A 16 -7.34 8.07 -3.21
N SER A 17 -8.37 8.71 -2.64
CA SER A 17 -9.71 8.13 -2.50
C SER A 17 -9.68 6.72 -1.89
N LEU A 18 -8.87 6.51 -0.86
CA LEU A 18 -8.72 5.21 -0.20
C LEU A 18 -9.97 4.91 0.65
N PRO A 19 -10.49 3.67 0.59
CA PRO A 19 -11.57 3.28 1.48
C PRO A 19 -11.05 3.24 2.92
N PRO A 20 -11.91 3.53 3.92
CA PRO A 20 -11.57 3.35 5.32
C PRO A 20 -11.08 1.92 5.58
N SER A 21 -10.14 1.76 6.52
CA SER A 21 -9.69 0.42 6.87
C SER A 21 -10.69 -0.27 7.79
N GLU A 22 -11.16 -1.45 7.39
CA GLU A 22 -12.04 -2.28 8.22
C GLU A 22 -11.28 -2.99 9.36
N ALA A 23 -9.96 -3.17 9.20
CA ALA A 23 -9.07 -3.77 10.20
C ALA A 23 -7.67 -3.15 10.12
N LEU A 24 -6.90 -3.20 11.21
CA LEU A 24 -5.52 -2.72 11.25
C LEU A 24 -4.56 -3.87 11.60
N PRO A 25 -3.30 -3.85 11.10
CA PRO A 25 -2.75 -2.88 10.13
C PRO A 25 -3.30 -3.08 8.71
N VAL A 26 -3.14 -2.07 7.86
CA VAL A 26 -3.53 -2.10 6.44
C VAL A 26 -2.41 -1.57 5.56
N THR A 27 -2.27 -2.14 4.37
CA THR A 27 -1.39 -1.64 3.30
C THR A 27 -2.21 -1.40 2.04
N TYR A 28 -2.13 -0.20 1.49
CA TYR A 28 -2.72 0.15 0.19
C TYR A 28 -1.62 0.21 -0.87
N ILE A 29 -1.87 -0.40 -2.03
CA ILE A 29 -1.00 -0.30 -3.21
C ILE A 29 -1.68 0.62 -4.21
N ILE A 30 -0.97 1.67 -4.59
CA ILE A 30 -1.45 2.75 -5.47
C ILE A 30 -0.53 2.79 -6.70
N ASP A 31 -1.09 2.96 -7.89
CA ASP A 31 -0.30 3.06 -9.11
C ASP A 31 0.25 4.47 -9.39
N ASP A 32 0.97 4.61 -10.50
CA ASP A 32 1.54 5.86 -10.99
C ASP A 32 0.51 6.92 -11.40
N LYS A 33 -0.76 6.53 -11.53
CA LYS A 33 -1.91 7.41 -11.81
C LYS A 33 -2.68 7.79 -10.56
N GLY A 34 -2.20 7.40 -9.37
CA GLY A 34 -2.87 7.66 -8.10
C GLY A 34 -4.09 6.77 -7.84
N LYS A 35 -4.27 5.68 -8.59
CA LYS A 35 -5.40 4.77 -8.44
C LYS A 35 -5.03 3.59 -7.54
N MET A 36 -5.87 3.30 -6.55
CA MET A 36 -5.75 2.09 -5.71
C MET A 36 -5.87 0.83 -6.58
N ARG A 37 -4.91 -0.08 -6.44
CA ARG A 37 -4.85 -1.38 -7.12
C ARG A 37 -5.09 -2.55 -6.19
N GLU A 38 -4.68 -2.44 -4.93
CA GLU A 38 -4.86 -3.49 -3.95
C GLU A 38 -4.92 -2.95 -2.52
N GLN A 39 -5.67 -3.63 -1.66
CA GLN A 39 -5.74 -3.41 -0.22
C GLN A 39 -5.39 -4.73 0.48
N LEU A 40 -4.40 -4.69 1.37
CA LEU A 40 -3.95 -5.85 2.14
C LEU A 40 -4.26 -5.61 3.62
N LEU A 41 -5.11 -6.46 4.19
CA LEU A 41 -5.49 -6.42 5.60
C LEU A 41 -4.58 -7.32 6.43
N GLY A 42 -4.24 -6.86 7.64
CA GLY A 42 -3.39 -7.58 8.57
C GLY A 42 -1.90 -7.40 8.30
N GLU A 43 -1.08 -7.99 9.17
CA GLU A 43 0.37 -7.88 9.11
C GLU A 43 0.93 -8.39 7.76
N GLN A 44 1.86 -7.62 7.19
CA GLN A 44 2.50 -7.96 5.93
C GLN A 44 4.00 -8.19 6.13
N SER A 45 4.55 -9.06 5.29
CA SER A 45 6.00 -9.23 5.14
C SER A 45 6.49 -8.55 3.87
N ALA A 46 7.78 -8.21 3.82
CA ALA A 46 8.40 -7.68 2.59
C ALA A 46 8.24 -8.64 1.40
N ALA A 47 8.34 -9.95 1.64
CA ALA A 47 8.16 -10.95 0.60
C ALA A 47 6.73 -10.91 0.02
N THR A 48 5.72 -10.83 0.89
CA THR A 48 4.32 -10.72 0.47
C THR A 48 4.09 -9.48 -0.38
N VAL A 49 4.55 -8.32 0.08
CA VAL A 49 4.38 -7.05 -0.66
C VAL A 49 5.10 -7.11 -2.02
N ILE A 50 6.33 -7.61 -2.08
CA ILE A 50 7.09 -7.75 -3.34
C ILE A 50 6.36 -8.67 -4.32
N GLN A 51 5.81 -9.80 -3.87
CA GLN A 51 5.06 -10.71 -4.73
C GLN A 51 3.81 -10.03 -5.31
N LYS A 52 3.04 -9.30 -4.49
CA LYS A 52 1.90 -8.52 -4.97
C LYS A 52 2.29 -7.48 -6.01
N LEU A 53 3.39 -6.77 -5.78
CA LEU A 53 3.90 -5.79 -6.75
C LEU A 53 4.30 -6.44 -8.08
N LYS A 54 4.95 -7.61 -8.06
CA LYS A 54 5.28 -8.37 -9.28
C LYS A 54 4.04 -8.77 -10.04
N THR A 55 3.05 -9.35 -9.35
CA THR A 55 1.77 -9.74 -9.96
C THR A 55 1.08 -8.54 -10.62
N LEU A 56 1.02 -7.40 -9.94
CA LEU A 56 0.39 -6.18 -10.47
C LEU A 56 1.13 -5.59 -11.68
N ARG A 57 2.45 -5.82 -11.78
CA ARG A 57 3.27 -5.43 -12.95
C ARG A 57 3.24 -6.44 -14.09
N GLY A 58 2.64 -7.62 -13.90
CA GLY A 58 2.68 -8.71 -14.86
C GLY A 58 4.02 -9.47 -14.88
N GLU A 59 4.78 -9.43 -13.79
CA GLU A 59 6.09 -10.10 -13.60
C GLU A 59 5.96 -11.41 -12.78
N GLY A 60 4.75 -11.97 -12.71
CA GLY A 60 4.38 -13.14 -11.88
C GLY A 60 4.41 -14.47 -12.60
#